data_AF-A0A3C1DZT3-F1
#
_entry.id   AF-A0A3C1DZT3-F1
#
_cell.length_a   1.000
_cell.length_b   1.000
_cell.length_c   1.000
_cell.angle_alpha   90.00
_cell.angle_beta   90.00
_cell.angle_gamma   90.00
#
_symmetry.space_group_name_H-M   'P 1'
#
loop_
_entity.id
_entity.type
_entity.pdbx_description
1 polymer ?
#
loop_
_entity_poly.entity_id
_entity_poly.type
_entity_poly.pdbx_seq_one_letter_code
_entity_poly.pdbx_strand_id
1 'polypeptide(L)'
;MALTPEDVVNKRFQPTKFREGYDQDEVDDFLDEVVVELRRLNQENEELRQRLIASDARISELQRSTSQGPAAVEAAQPQFAAVPAVVAAAPTPYPASDPNAIDPSNTNNLLQLARKLHEEHVREGIEKRDALIAEGHATAARIVSEAEEAQRTQINALDQQRTALESRIEELRTFEREYRQKLKSYIEGQLHELDATEMSSNSAAAAVAPSGGSFESASFDAAPFDSSQTPPSASYQGFGGN
;
A
#
# COMPACT_ATOMS: atom_id res chain seq x y z
N MET A 1 7.29 1.43 -29.92
CA MET A 1 6.08 2.24 -29.68
C MET A 1 5.43 1.67 -28.42
N ALA A 2 5.75 2.24 -27.27
CA ALA A 2 5.20 1.76 -25.99
C ALA A 2 3.80 2.34 -25.83
N LEU A 3 2.85 1.52 -25.37
CA LEU A 3 1.52 2.00 -24.99
C LEU A 3 1.70 3.03 -23.87
N THR A 4 1.07 4.19 -24.00
CA THR A 4 0.98 5.14 -22.89
C THR A 4 -0.17 4.75 -21.97
N PRO A 5 -0.12 5.12 -20.68
CA PRO A 5 -1.24 4.88 -19.77
C PRO A 5 -2.57 5.46 -20.30
N GLU A 6 -2.49 6.61 -20.98
CA GLU A 6 -3.64 7.26 -21.61
C GLU A 6 -4.22 6.46 -22.78
N ASP A 7 -3.40 5.68 -23.50
CA ASP A 7 -3.87 4.82 -24.60
C ASP A 7 -4.70 3.64 -24.10
N VAL A 8 -4.44 3.19 -22.86
CA VAL A 8 -5.17 2.08 -22.22
C VAL A 8 -6.53 2.57 -21.74
N VAL A 9 -6.60 3.73 -21.07
CA VAL A 9 -7.86 4.34 -20.61
C VAL A 9 -8.79 4.69 -21.78
N ASN A 10 -8.23 5.17 -22.89
CA ASN A 10 -9.03 5.53 -24.07
C ASN A 10 -9.40 4.32 -24.94
N LYS A 11 -8.96 3.10 -24.59
CA LYS A 11 -9.21 1.91 -25.39
C LYS A 11 -10.67 1.46 -25.23
N ARG A 12 -11.39 1.37 -26.35
CA ARG A 12 -12.73 0.77 -26.38
C ARG A 12 -12.76 -0.53 -27.16
N PHE A 13 -13.26 -1.58 -26.51
CA PHE A 13 -13.45 -2.88 -27.12
C PHE A 13 -14.86 -3.01 -27.74
N GLN A 14 -15.01 -3.85 -28.75
CA GLN A 14 -16.29 -4.10 -29.42
C GLN A 14 -17.05 -5.20 -28.67
N PRO A 15 -18.34 -5.02 -28.34
CA PRO A 15 -19.11 -6.02 -27.60
C PRO A 15 -19.41 -7.26 -28.45
N THR A 16 -19.12 -8.45 -27.94
CA THR A 16 -19.35 -9.72 -28.64
C THR A 16 -20.71 -10.32 -28.27
N LYS A 17 -21.71 -10.18 -29.16
CA LYS A 17 -23.08 -10.67 -28.93
C LYS A 17 -23.32 -12.16 -29.21
N PHE A 18 -22.41 -12.83 -29.93
CA PHE A 18 -22.63 -14.19 -30.46
C PHE A 18 -21.53 -15.19 -30.10
N ARG A 19 -20.58 -14.78 -29.24
CA ARG A 19 -19.48 -15.63 -28.75
C ARG A 19 -19.29 -15.37 -27.27
N GLU A 20 -18.79 -16.38 -26.56
CA GLU A 20 -18.28 -16.21 -25.19
C GLU A 20 -17.22 -15.10 -25.23
N GLY A 21 -17.52 -13.99 -24.57
CA GLY A 21 -16.66 -12.83 -24.42
C GLY A 21 -16.27 -12.68 -22.96
N TYR A 22 -15.22 -11.89 -22.73
CA TYR A 22 -14.88 -11.45 -21.38
C TYR A 22 -15.98 -10.54 -20.83
N ASP A 23 -16.20 -10.59 -19.52
CA ASP A 23 -17.09 -9.65 -18.86
C ASP A 23 -16.49 -8.25 -18.98
N GLN A 24 -17.33 -7.27 -19.31
CA GLN A 24 -16.88 -5.90 -19.51
C GLN A 24 -16.36 -5.31 -18.20
N ASP A 25 -17.05 -5.56 -17.09
CA ASP A 25 -16.68 -4.99 -15.79
C ASP A 25 -15.35 -5.57 -15.30
N GLU A 26 -15.12 -6.88 -15.49
CA GLU A 26 -13.85 -7.54 -15.15
C GLU A 26 -12.67 -7.05 -16.00
N VAL A 27 -12.93 -6.78 -17.29
CA VAL A 27 -11.92 -6.19 -18.19
C VAL A 27 -11.61 -4.75 -17.77
N ASP A 28 -12.62 -3.96 -17.42
CA ASP A 28 -12.44 -2.57 -16.98
C ASP A 28 -11.63 -2.51 -15.65
N ASP A 29 -11.94 -3.37 -14.67
CA ASP A 29 -11.18 -3.49 -13.40
C ASP A 29 -9.70 -3.88 -13.65
N PHE A 30 -9.45 -4.82 -14.55
CA PHE A 30 -8.08 -5.23 -14.90
C PHE A 30 -7.30 -4.11 -15.61
N LEU A 31 -7.97 -3.33 -16.47
CA LEU A 31 -7.33 -2.21 -17.17
C LEU A 31 -6.96 -1.09 -16.21
N ASP A 32 -7.75 -0.84 -15.16
CA ASP A 32 -7.41 0.12 -14.11
C ASP A 32 -6.12 -0.29 -13.37
N GLU A 33 -5.97 -1.57 -13.01
CA GLU A 33 -4.74 -2.09 -12.40
C GLU A 33 -3.53 -1.92 -13.34
N VAL A 34 -3.71 -2.26 -14.62
CA VAL A 34 -2.67 -2.11 -15.65
C VAL A 34 -2.26 -0.65 -15.81
N VAL A 35 -3.18 0.31 -15.77
CA VAL A 35 -2.86 1.75 -15.89
C VAL A 35 -2.03 2.22 -14.70
N VAL A 36 -2.36 1.78 -13.48
CA VAL A 36 -1.60 2.11 -12.27
C VAL A 36 -0.17 1.57 -12.37
N GLU A 37 0.00 0.31 -12.73
CA GLU A 37 1.32 -0.31 -12.90
C GLU A 37 2.11 0.33 -14.05
N LEU A 38 1.47 0.68 -15.16
CA LEU A 38 2.14 1.33 -16.29
C LEU A 38 2.62 2.75 -15.93
N ARG A 39 1.86 3.49 -15.11
CA ARG A 39 2.31 4.79 -14.58
C ARG A 39 3.48 4.61 -13.63
N ARG A 40 3.41 3.62 -12.74
CA ARG A 40 4.49 3.28 -11.80
C ARG A 40 5.78 2.90 -12.53
N LEU A 41 5.71 2.00 -13.51
CA LEU A 41 6.87 1.57 -14.30
C LEU A 41 7.48 2.68 -15.14
N ASN A 42 6.66 3.61 -15.65
CA ASN A 42 7.17 4.78 -16.36
C ASN A 42 7.90 5.74 -15.40
N GLN A 43 7.34 6.01 -14.22
CA GLN A 43 8.03 6.80 -13.19
C GLN A 43 9.35 6.14 -12.75
N GLU A 44 9.33 4.83 -12.50
CA GLU A 44 10.54 4.08 -12.13
C GLU A 44 11.59 4.12 -13.25
N ASN A 45 11.18 3.99 -14.52
CA ASN A 45 12.10 4.14 -15.65
C ASN A 45 12.67 5.56 -15.76
N GLU A 46 11.86 6.59 -15.52
CA GLU A 46 12.31 7.98 -15.51
C GLU A 46 13.31 8.22 -14.38
N GLU A 47 13.03 7.74 -13.17
CA GLU A 47 13.95 7.80 -12.04
C GLU A 47 15.25 7.06 -12.33
N LEU A 48 15.20 5.84 -12.88
CA LEU A 48 16.39 5.07 -13.24
C LEU A 48 17.22 5.78 -14.32
N ARG A 49 16.57 6.36 -15.32
CA ARG A 49 17.25 7.18 -16.34
C ARG A 49 17.90 8.42 -15.72
N GLN A 50 17.22 9.10 -14.81
CA GLN A 50 17.81 10.24 -14.08
C GLN A 50 19.01 9.82 -13.23
N ARG A 51 18.92 8.68 -12.53
CA ARG A 51 20.04 8.12 -11.75
C ARG A 51 21.23 7.75 -12.63
N LEU A 52 21.00 7.19 -13.83
CA LEU A 52 22.06 6.93 -14.80
C LEU A 52 22.72 8.23 -15.27
N ILE A 53 21.94 9.24 -15.66
CA ILE A 53 22.48 10.55 -16.08
C ILE A 53 23.29 11.19 -14.95
N ALA A 54 22.79 11.15 -13.71
CA ALA A 54 23.50 11.68 -12.55
C ALA A 54 24.81 10.91 -12.26
N SER A 55 24.78 9.59 -12.41
CA SER A 55 25.96 8.73 -12.25
C SER A 55 26.99 8.98 -13.36
N ASP A 56 26.56 9.09 -14.62
CA ASP A 56 27.42 9.38 -15.77
C ASP A 56 28.04 10.78 -15.65
N ALA A 57 27.30 11.77 -15.15
CA ALA A 57 27.83 13.11 -14.85
C ALA A 57 28.88 13.05 -13.73
N ARG A 58 28.64 12.25 -12.68
CA ARG A 58 29.60 12.03 -11.59
C ARG A 58 30.88 11.33 -12.08
N ILE A 59 30.74 10.34 -12.95
CA ILE A 59 31.86 9.63 -13.58
C ILE A 59 32.63 10.58 -14.49
N SER A 60 31.94 11.42 -15.27
CA SER A 60 32.57 12.41 -16.15
C SER A 60 33.37 13.44 -15.35
N GLU A 61 32.86 13.90 -14.20
CA GLU A 61 33.58 14.80 -13.30
C GLU A 61 34.80 14.12 -12.65
N LEU A 62 34.68 12.84 -12.27
CA LEU A 62 35.80 12.03 -11.78
C LEU A 62 36.85 11.77 -12.86
N GLN A 63 36.44 11.51 -14.10
CA GLN A 63 37.34 11.37 -15.25
C GLN A 63 37.98 12.72 -15.61
N ARG A 64 37.25 13.83 -15.52
CA ARG A 64 37.78 15.18 -15.73
C ARG A 64 38.79 15.56 -14.66
N SER A 65 38.52 15.28 -13.39
CA SER A 65 39.49 15.49 -12.30
C SER A 65 40.68 14.52 -12.37
N THR A 66 40.49 13.30 -12.90
CA THR A 66 41.59 12.36 -13.17
C THR A 66 42.43 12.79 -14.39
N SER A 67 41.83 13.41 -15.40
CA SER A 67 42.53 13.96 -16.60
C SER A 67 43.00 15.41 -16.44
N GLN A 68 42.56 16.12 -15.38
CA GLN A 68 43.10 17.39 -14.90
C GLN A 68 44.11 17.20 -13.75
N GLY A 69 44.38 15.97 -13.33
CA GLY A 69 45.71 15.56 -12.90
C GLY A 69 46.64 15.49 -14.12
N PRO A 70 47.91 15.87 -13.98
CA PRO A 70 48.66 16.62 -14.98
C PRO A 70 48.60 16.01 -16.38
N ALA A 71 47.98 16.75 -17.29
CA ALA A 71 48.19 16.58 -18.72
C ALA A 71 49.65 16.92 -19.05
N ALA A 72 50.45 15.87 -19.25
CA ALA A 72 51.54 15.91 -20.22
C ALA A 72 51.87 14.47 -20.64
N VAL A 73 51.04 13.89 -21.51
CA VAL A 73 51.46 13.07 -22.67
C VAL A 73 50.21 12.72 -23.49
N GLU A 74 49.74 13.69 -24.27
CA GLU A 74 48.96 13.37 -25.47
C GLU A 74 49.92 13.03 -26.61
N ALA A 75 49.43 12.17 -27.50
CA ALA A 75 50.12 11.56 -28.62
C ALA A 75 50.98 12.50 -29.47
N ALA A 76 52.16 12.01 -29.87
CA ALA A 76 52.89 12.54 -31.04
C ALA A 76 53.66 11.41 -31.73
N GLN A 77 53.10 10.92 -32.85
CA GLN A 77 53.89 10.40 -33.97
C GLN A 77 54.40 11.58 -34.84
N PRO A 78 55.47 11.39 -35.62
CA PRO A 78 56.45 12.44 -35.92
C PRO A 78 56.12 13.29 -37.16
N GLN A 79 56.67 14.52 -37.20
CA GLN A 79 57.41 15.13 -38.33
C GLN A 79 57.20 16.66 -38.52
N PHE A 80 58.30 17.39 -38.26
CA PHE A 80 58.87 18.61 -38.87
C PHE A 80 57.97 19.77 -39.34
N ALA A 81 58.16 20.97 -38.74
CA ALA A 81 58.98 22.05 -39.32
C ALA A 81 58.77 23.43 -38.64
N ALA A 82 59.92 24.12 -38.43
CA ALA A 82 60.16 25.57 -38.34
C ALA A 82 59.66 26.41 -37.13
N VAL A 83 60.64 26.72 -36.28
CA VAL A 83 60.73 27.78 -35.24
C VAL A 83 60.61 29.20 -35.83
N PRO A 84 60.05 30.18 -35.08
CA PRO A 84 60.92 30.99 -34.20
C PRO A 84 60.34 31.35 -32.81
N ALA A 85 61.22 31.16 -31.82
CA ALA A 85 61.53 32.00 -30.66
C ALA A 85 60.40 32.68 -29.84
N VAL A 86 60.18 32.15 -28.63
CA VAL A 86 60.06 32.96 -27.39
C VAL A 86 60.87 32.34 -26.24
N VAL A 87 61.92 33.06 -25.88
CA VAL A 87 62.59 33.25 -24.58
C VAL A 87 62.52 32.13 -23.52
N ALA A 88 63.71 31.54 -23.30
CA ALA A 88 64.09 30.80 -22.12
C ALA A 88 64.08 31.68 -20.86
N ALA A 89 63.33 31.26 -19.84
CA ALA A 89 63.55 31.66 -18.45
C ALA A 89 64.10 30.45 -17.69
N ALA A 90 65.31 30.62 -17.16
CA ALA A 90 66.13 29.60 -16.55
C ALA A 90 65.49 29.00 -15.27
N PRO A 91 65.62 27.68 -15.04
CA PRO A 91 65.36 27.10 -13.73
C PRO A 91 66.47 27.56 -12.76
N THR A 92 66.07 28.13 -11.63
CA THR A 92 66.99 28.35 -10.51
C THR A 92 67.48 27.00 -9.99
N PRO A 93 68.79 26.84 -9.72
CA PRO A 93 69.32 25.61 -9.16
C PRO A 93 68.81 25.47 -7.71
N TYR A 94 68.13 24.38 -7.42
CA TYR A 94 67.99 23.90 -6.05
C TYR A 94 69.41 23.72 -5.49
N PRO A 95 69.74 24.27 -4.31
CA PRO A 95 71.00 23.93 -3.67
C PRO A 95 70.94 22.43 -3.36
N ALA A 96 71.81 21.65 -4.01
CA ALA A 96 72.09 20.29 -3.63
C ALA A 96 72.69 20.33 -2.22
N SER A 97 71.84 20.12 -1.21
CA SER A 97 72.28 19.78 0.13
C SER A 97 72.95 18.41 0.07
N ASP A 98 74.18 18.35 0.58
CA ASP A 98 75.04 17.17 0.65
C ASP A 98 74.28 15.87 0.96
N PRO A 99 74.36 14.81 0.12
CA PRO A 99 73.73 13.52 0.40
C PRO A 99 74.33 12.77 1.60
N ASN A 100 75.40 13.31 2.22
CA ASN A 100 76.07 12.74 3.39
C ASN A 100 75.92 13.57 4.69
N ALA A 101 75.07 14.59 4.70
CA ALA A 101 74.74 15.36 5.91
C ALA A 101 73.40 14.94 6.56
N ILE A 102 73.00 13.68 6.38
CA ILE A 102 71.88 13.10 7.13
C ILE A 102 72.42 12.74 8.51
N ASP A 103 72.19 13.64 9.47
CA ASP A 103 72.48 13.38 10.87
C ASP A 103 71.66 12.14 11.31
N PRO A 104 72.28 10.97 11.60
CA PRO A 104 71.56 9.71 11.84
C PRO A 104 70.62 9.79 13.05
N SER A 105 70.86 10.75 13.94
CA SER A 105 70.02 11.12 15.08
C SER A 105 68.67 11.72 14.65
N ASN A 106 68.65 12.63 13.67
CA ASN A 106 67.44 13.30 13.18
C ASN A 106 66.53 12.36 12.38
N THR A 107 67.10 11.41 11.62
CA THR A 107 66.31 10.37 10.94
C THR A 107 65.61 9.45 11.93
N ASN A 108 66.26 9.10 13.04
CA ASN A 108 65.65 8.27 14.07
C ASN A 108 64.49 9.00 14.77
N ASN A 109 64.67 10.29 15.10
CA ASN A 109 63.60 11.13 15.66
C ASN A 109 62.40 11.27 14.68
N LEU A 110 62.67 11.46 13.39
CA LEU A 110 61.62 11.52 12.36
C LEU A 110 60.85 10.19 12.24
N LEU A 111 61.55 9.05 12.28
CA LEU A 111 60.91 7.74 12.25
C LEU A 111 60.06 7.48 13.50
N GLN A 112 60.50 7.94 14.67
CA GLN A 112 59.72 7.86 15.91
C GLN A 112 58.46 8.73 15.84
N LEU A 113 58.57 9.96 15.32
CA LEU A 113 57.43 10.83 15.11
C LEU A 113 56.44 10.25 14.09
N ALA A 114 56.95 9.73 12.97
CA ALA A 114 56.13 9.09 11.94
C ALA A 114 55.38 7.85 12.46
N ARG A 115 56.03 7.01 13.28
CA ARG A 115 55.38 5.88 13.95
C ARG A 115 54.29 6.33 14.90
N LYS A 116 54.58 7.33 15.74
CA LYS A 116 53.61 7.87 16.70
C LYS A 116 52.38 8.45 16.00
N LEU A 117 52.58 9.23 14.92
CA LEU A 117 51.48 9.78 14.12
C LEU A 117 50.66 8.68 13.44
N HIS A 118 51.33 7.63 12.95
CA HIS A 118 50.64 6.49 12.36
C HIS A 118 49.82 5.72 13.41
N GLU A 119 50.38 5.45 14.58
CA GLU A 119 49.67 4.82 15.70
C GLU A 119 48.46 5.65 16.14
N GLU A 120 48.57 6.98 16.13
CA GLU A 120 47.46 7.89 16.40
C GLU A 120 46.37 7.79 15.33
N HIS A 121 46.70 7.87 14.05
CA HIS A 121 45.72 7.66 12.97
C HIS A 121 45.08 6.27 12.98
N VAL A 122 45.84 5.22 13.32
CA VAL A 122 45.30 3.87 13.46
C VAL A 122 44.31 3.82 14.62
N ARG A 123 44.65 4.44 15.77
CA ARG A 123 43.74 4.52 16.92
C ARG A 123 42.46 5.28 16.56
N GLU A 124 42.59 6.45 15.93
CA GLU A 124 41.42 7.22 15.47
C GLU A 124 40.58 6.42 14.47
N GLY A 125 41.21 5.67 13.57
CA GLY A 125 40.51 4.84 12.60
C GLY A 125 39.71 3.73 13.28
N ILE A 126 40.28 3.10 14.30
CA ILE A 126 39.61 2.08 15.11
C ILE A 126 38.45 2.69 15.89
N GLU A 127 38.66 3.83 16.57
CA GLU A 127 37.61 4.52 17.32
C GLU A 127 36.44 4.95 16.42
N LYS A 128 36.73 5.52 15.24
CA LYS A 128 35.71 5.90 14.25
C LYS A 128 34.96 4.68 13.72
N ARG A 129 35.67 3.58 13.43
CA ARG A 129 35.05 2.32 13.01
C ARG A 129 34.11 1.79 14.10
N ASP A 130 34.58 1.72 15.34
CA ASP A 130 33.83 1.16 16.45
C ASP A 130 32.61 2.04 16.80
N ALA A 131 32.75 3.37 16.68
CA ALA A 131 31.64 4.30 16.80
C ALA A 131 30.57 4.08 15.71
N LEU A 132 30.98 3.94 14.45
CA LEU A 132 30.05 3.65 13.34
C LEU A 132 29.36 2.30 13.50
N ILE A 133 30.07 1.28 13.99
CA ILE A 133 29.49 -0.03 14.29
C ILE A 133 28.47 0.09 15.44
N ALA A 134 28.80 0.81 16.50
CA ALA A 134 27.89 1.04 17.62
C ALA A 134 26.63 1.80 17.20
N GLU A 135 26.77 2.83 16.36
CA GLU A 135 25.65 3.57 15.78
C GLU A 135 24.79 2.68 14.87
N GLY A 136 25.42 1.87 14.01
CA GLY A 136 24.74 0.89 13.18
C GLY A 136 23.95 -0.13 13.99
N HIS A 137 24.53 -0.65 15.08
CA HIS A 137 23.81 -1.57 15.97
C HIS A 137 22.70 -0.89 16.76
N ALA A 138 22.90 0.35 17.22
CA ALA A 138 21.87 1.11 17.94
C ALA A 138 20.67 1.44 17.04
N THR A 139 20.92 1.83 15.79
CA THR A 139 19.85 2.09 14.80
C THR A 139 19.13 0.80 14.40
N ALA A 140 19.85 -0.30 14.17
CA ALA A 140 19.25 -1.60 13.91
C ALA A 140 18.37 -2.07 15.08
N ALA A 141 18.86 -1.97 16.32
CA ALA A 141 18.10 -2.34 17.51
C ALA A 141 16.82 -1.49 17.66
N ARG A 142 16.89 -0.19 17.37
CA ARG A 142 15.73 0.71 17.39
C ARG A 142 14.67 0.32 16.35
N ILE A 143 15.10 0.03 15.12
CA ILE A 143 14.18 -0.40 14.05
C ILE A 143 13.51 -1.73 14.41
N VAL A 144 14.28 -2.67 14.97
CA VAL A 144 13.74 -3.96 15.41
C VAL A 144 12.71 -3.77 16.53
N SER A 145 13.01 -2.96 17.55
CA SER A 145 12.04 -2.71 18.63
C SER A 145 10.77 -2.02 18.12
N GLU A 146 10.91 -1.05 17.22
CA GLU A 146 9.77 -0.35 16.62
C GLU A 146 8.92 -1.31 15.75
N ALA A 147 9.57 -2.17 14.98
CA ALA A 147 8.89 -3.19 14.19
C ALA A 147 8.16 -4.22 15.06
N GLU A 148 8.78 -4.67 16.16
CA GLU A 148 8.15 -5.58 17.12
C GLU A 148 6.93 -4.93 17.82
N GLU A 149 7.03 -3.65 18.21
CA GLU A 149 5.91 -2.90 18.78
C GLU A 149 4.77 -2.71 17.76
N ALA A 150 5.11 -2.33 16.52
CA ALA A 150 4.13 -2.21 15.44
C ALA A 150 3.47 -3.57 15.13
N GLN A 151 4.22 -4.66 15.14
CA GLN A 151 3.68 -6.00 14.96
C GLN A 151 2.73 -6.37 16.10
N ARG A 152 3.11 -6.11 17.36
CA ARG A 152 2.26 -6.38 18.53
C ARG A 152 0.96 -5.60 18.47
N THR A 153 1.00 -4.32 18.08
CA THR A 153 -0.21 -3.51 17.96
C THR A 153 -1.13 -4.00 16.84
N GLN A 154 -0.58 -4.40 15.69
CA GLN A 154 -1.36 -5.00 14.60
C GLN A 154 -2.02 -6.31 15.00
N ILE A 155 -1.30 -7.21 15.67
CA ILE A 155 -1.87 -8.47 16.16
C ILE A 155 -3.01 -8.20 17.14
N ASN A 156 -2.80 -7.29 18.10
CA ASN A 156 -3.85 -6.92 19.05
C ASN A 156 -5.09 -6.33 18.35
N ALA A 157 -4.90 -5.50 17.32
CA ALA A 157 -6.00 -4.94 16.55
C ALA A 157 -6.77 -6.03 15.78
N LEU A 158 -6.05 -6.96 15.15
CA LEU A 158 -6.66 -8.09 14.44
C LEU A 158 -7.39 -9.04 15.40
N ASP A 159 -6.85 -9.29 16.60
CA ASP A 159 -7.51 -10.09 17.63
C ASP A 159 -8.79 -9.41 18.13
N GLN A 160 -8.78 -8.10 18.34
CA GLN A 160 -10.00 -7.34 18.69
C GLN A 160 -11.05 -7.42 17.59
N GLN A 161 -10.66 -7.25 16.33
CA GLN A 161 -11.58 -7.39 15.18
C GLN A 161 -12.14 -8.81 15.09
N ARG A 162 -11.29 -9.82 15.27
CA ARG A 162 -11.70 -11.22 15.27
C ARG A 162 -12.73 -11.48 16.37
N THR A 163 -12.49 -11.05 17.61
CA THR A 163 -13.44 -11.21 18.71
C THR A 163 -14.74 -10.44 18.48
N ALA A 164 -14.70 -9.24 17.89
CA ALA A 164 -15.89 -8.48 17.54
C ALA A 164 -16.72 -9.16 16.43
N LEU A 165 -16.06 -9.76 15.44
CA LEU A 165 -16.74 -10.55 14.41
C LEU A 165 -17.33 -11.84 15.00
N GLU A 166 -16.59 -12.52 15.88
CA GLU A 166 -17.08 -13.72 16.58
C GLU A 166 -18.33 -13.40 17.42
N SER A 167 -18.32 -12.30 18.18
CA SER A 167 -19.49 -11.87 18.96
C SER A 167 -20.67 -11.51 18.05
N ARG A 168 -20.42 -10.84 16.92
CA ARG A 168 -21.47 -10.51 15.95
C ARG A 168 -22.08 -11.75 15.32
N ILE A 169 -21.28 -12.78 15.03
CA ILE A 169 -21.78 -14.07 14.53
C ILE A 169 -22.67 -14.74 15.59
N GLU A 170 -22.28 -14.73 16.85
CA GLU A 170 -23.08 -15.28 17.95
C GLU A 170 -24.42 -14.53 18.14
N GLU A 171 -24.39 -13.20 18.07
CA GLU A 171 -25.58 -12.35 18.06
C GLU A 171 -26.52 -12.71 16.91
N LEU A 172 -25.99 -12.80 15.68
CA LEU A 172 -26.79 -13.14 14.50
C LEU A 172 -27.39 -14.55 14.58
N ARG A 173 -26.64 -15.53 15.10
CA ARG A 173 -27.15 -16.89 15.33
C ARG A 173 -28.26 -16.91 16.36
N THR A 174 -28.13 -16.11 17.43
CA THR A 174 -29.16 -16.00 18.46
C THR A 174 -30.40 -15.30 17.92
N PHE A 175 -30.21 -14.20 17.18
CA PHE A 175 -31.27 -13.49 16.48
C PHE A 175 -32.03 -14.41 15.52
N GLU A 176 -31.32 -15.23 14.73
CA GLU A 176 -31.93 -16.19 13.82
C GLU A 176 -32.79 -17.21 14.58
N ARG A 177 -32.26 -17.80 15.66
CA ARG A 177 -33.01 -18.77 16.48
C ARG A 177 -34.27 -18.14 17.06
N GLU A 178 -34.15 -16.95 17.64
CA GLU A 178 -35.29 -16.22 18.20
C GLU A 178 -36.29 -15.82 17.13
N TYR A 179 -35.84 -15.35 15.96
CA TYR A 179 -36.69 -14.98 14.84
C TYR A 179 -37.47 -16.19 14.32
N ARG A 180 -36.82 -17.35 14.16
CA ARG A 180 -37.49 -18.60 13.78
C ARG A 180 -38.52 -19.04 14.83
N GLN A 181 -38.20 -18.92 16.11
CA GLN A 181 -39.15 -19.23 17.20
C GLN A 181 -40.35 -18.27 17.19
N LYS A 182 -40.11 -16.97 17.04
CA LYS A 182 -41.16 -15.95 16.93
C LYS A 182 -42.08 -16.23 15.73
N LEU A 183 -41.49 -16.50 14.56
CA LEU A 183 -42.25 -16.83 13.35
C LEU A 183 -43.08 -18.12 13.54
N LYS A 184 -42.51 -19.16 14.15
CA LYS A 184 -43.25 -20.39 14.46
C LYS A 184 -44.42 -20.10 15.40
N SER A 185 -44.19 -19.39 16.51
CA SER A 185 -45.25 -19.05 17.46
C SER A 185 -46.36 -18.17 16.85
N TYR A 186 -45.99 -17.29 15.92
CA TYR A 186 -46.94 -16.44 15.19
C TYR A 186 -47.83 -17.27 14.27
N ILE A 187 -47.24 -18.18 13.48
CA ILE A 187 -47.98 -19.08 12.59
C ILE A 187 -48.87 -20.04 13.40
N GLU A 188 -48.37 -20.62 14.49
CA GLU A 188 -49.16 -21.49 15.38
C GLU A 188 -50.32 -20.71 16.03
N GLY A 189 -50.08 -19.46 16.43
CA GLY A 189 -51.13 -18.57 16.94
C GLY A 189 -52.23 -18.29 15.91
N GLN A 190 -51.84 -17.94 14.67
CA GLN A 190 -52.80 -17.71 13.58
C GLN A 190 -53.62 -18.96 13.25
N LEU A 191 -52.99 -20.14 13.24
CA LEU A 191 -53.69 -21.41 13.04
C LEU A 191 -54.67 -21.70 14.17
N HIS A 192 -54.28 -21.46 15.43
CA HIS A 192 -55.17 -21.67 16.56
C HIS A 192 -56.36 -20.71 16.58
N GLU A 193 -56.16 -19.46 16.18
CA GLU A 193 -57.25 -18.48 16.03
C GLU A 193 -58.22 -18.87 14.90
N LEU A 194 -57.70 -19.40 13.78
CA LEU A 194 -58.52 -19.96 12.70
C LEU A 194 -59.31 -21.18 13.18
N ASP A 195 -58.69 -22.13 13.86
CA ASP A 195 -59.36 -23.31 14.43
C ASP A 195 -60.43 -22.91 15.48
N ALA A 196 -60.13 -21.93 16.33
CA ALA A 196 -61.08 -21.39 17.30
C ALA A 196 -62.25 -20.67 16.62
N THR A 197 -61.98 -19.95 15.52
CA THR A 197 -63.01 -19.31 14.69
C THR A 197 -63.90 -20.35 14.01
N GLU A 198 -63.32 -21.43 13.48
CA GLU A 198 -64.04 -22.59 12.92
C GLU A 198 -64.87 -23.35 13.98
N MET A 199 -64.34 -23.49 15.19
CA MET A 199 -65.07 -24.13 16.29
C MET A 199 -66.20 -23.24 16.81
N SER A 200 -65.99 -21.92 16.86
CA SER A 200 -67.03 -20.94 17.18
C SER A 200 -68.12 -20.92 16.10
N SER A 201 -67.75 -20.94 14.82
CA SER A 201 -68.70 -20.99 13.70
C SER A 201 -69.49 -22.31 13.69
N ASN A 202 -68.85 -23.46 13.94
CA ASN A 202 -69.53 -24.75 14.08
C ASN A 202 -70.41 -24.83 15.33
N SER A 203 -70.03 -24.19 16.43
CA SER A 203 -70.86 -24.14 17.65
C SER A 203 -72.07 -23.22 17.47
N ALA A 204 -71.92 -22.11 16.73
CA ALA A 204 -73.03 -21.27 16.32
C ALA A 204 -73.97 -22.00 15.34
N ALA A 205 -73.43 -22.81 14.42
CA ALA A 205 -74.21 -23.66 13.53
C ALA A 205 -74.92 -24.82 14.27
N ALA A 206 -74.30 -25.39 15.31
CA ALA A 206 -74.90 -26.44 16.14
C ALA A 206 -75.96 -25.90 17.12
N ALA A 207 -75.84 -24.65 17.57
CA ALA A 207 -76.90 -23.95 18.30
C ALA A 207 -78.07 -23.53 17.38
N VAL A 208 -77.87 -23.58 16.06
CA VAL A 208 -78.89 -23.40 15.02
C VAL A 208 -79.23 -24.76 14.39
N ALA A 209 -79.66 -25.72 15.20
CA ALA A 209 -80.49 -26.82 14.70
C ALA A 209 -81.88 -26.26 14.35
N PRO A 210 -82.51 -26.66 13.21
CA PRO A 210 -83.67 -25.97 12.69
C PRO A 210 -84.93 -26.40 13.44
N SER A 211 -85.38 -25.62 14.42
CA SER A 211 -86.81 -25.57 14.72
C SER A 211 -87.46 -24.77 13.60
N GLY A 212 -88.16 -25.47 12.69
CA GLY A 212 -88.84 -24.87 11.54
C GLY A 212 -89.65 -23.64 11.93
N GLY A 213 -89.15 -22.48 11.51
CA GLY A 213 -89.75 -21.18 11.71
C GLY A 213 -89.48 -20.36 10.46
N SER A 214 -90.57 -20.05 9.76
CA SER A 214 -90.68 -19.18 8.60
C SER A 214 -89.74 -17.97 8.64
N PHE A 215 -88.82 -17.89 7.67
CA PHE A 215 -88.02 -16.70 7.41
C PHE A 215 -88.87 -15.66 6.67
N GLU A 216 -89.23 -14.62 7.40
CA GLU A 216 -89.76 -13.37 6.87
C GLU A 216 -88.60 -12.55 6.29
N SER A 217 -88.79 -12.07 5.06
CA SER A 217 -87.81 -11.29 4.30
C SER A 217 -87.64 -9.90 4.91
N ALA A 218 -86.53 -9.66 5.60
CA ALA A 218 -86.09 -8.32 5.96
C ALA A 218 -84.95 -7.88 5.03
N SER A 219 -85.23 -6.84 4.28
CA SER A 219 -84.35 -6.07 3.40
C SER A 219 -83.11 -5.55 4.11
N PHE A 220 -81.94 -5.87 3.56
CA PHE A 220 -80.64 -5.36 4.00
C PHE A 220 -80.40 -3.97 3.38
N ASP A 221 -80.32 -2.95 4.22
CA ASP A 221 -79.91 -1.59 3.86
C ASP A 221 -78.37 -1.56 3.78
N ALA A 222 -77.85 -1.09 2.66
CA ALA A 222 -76.42 -1.09 2.35
C ALA A 222 -75.76 0.20 2.88
N ALA A 223 -74.98 0.09 3.96
CA ALA A 223 -74.07 1.14 4.39
C ALA A 223 -72.70 1.00 3.68
N PRO A 224 -72.03 2.11 3.31
CA PRO A 224 -70.82 2.08 2.48
C PRO A 224 -69.58 1.69 3.29
N PHE A 225 -68.72 0.89 2.65
CA PHE A 225 -67.41 0.47 3.14
C PHE A 225 -66.42 1.65 3.09
N ASP A 226 -65.85 2.03 4.24
CA ASP A 226 -64.79 3.05 4.36
C ASP A 226 -63.43 2.41 4.04
N SER A 227 -62.79 2.91 2.98
CA SER A 227 -61.55 2.38 2.39
C SER A 227 -60.26 3.05 2.91
N SER A 228 -60.29 3.66 4.09
CA SER A 228 -59.16 4.44 4.60
C SER A 228 -58.15 3.69 5.51
N GLN A 229 -58.26 2.37 5.69
CA GLN A 229 -57.33 1.62 6.55
C GLN A 229 -56.25 0.87 5.75
N THR A 230 -55.17 1.57 5.43
CA THR A 230 -53.91 0.98 4.95
C THR A 230 -53.12 0.36 6.13
N PRO A 231 -52.50 -0.82 5.96
CA PRO A 231 -51.60 -1.37 6.97
C PRO A 231 -50.28 -0.57 7.06
N PRO A 232 -49.61 -0.51 8.23
CA PRO A 232 -48.38 0.26 8.38
C PRO A 232 -47.22 -0.37 7.59
N SER A 233 -46.58 0.45 6.75
CA SER A 233 -45.34 0.10 6.05
C SER A 233 -44.16 0.08 7.03
N ALA A 234 -43.39 -1.01 7.01
CA ALA A 234 -42.12 -1.11 7.72
C ALA A 234 -41.10 -0.14 7.11
N SER A 235 -40.71 0.88 7.88
CA SER A 235 -39.63 1.80 7.53
C SER A 235 -38.28 1.10 7.68
N TYR A 236 -37.69 0.71 6.56
CA TYR A 236 -36.29 0.26 6.51
C TYR A 236 -35.38 1.49 6.50
N GLN A 237 -34.85 1.84 7.68
CA GLN A 237 -33.94 2.97 7.83
C GLN A 237 -32.52 2.54 7.42
N GLY A 238 -32.12 2.97 6.22
CA GLY A 238 -30.78 2.75 5.67
C GLY A 238 -29.70 3.40 6.55
N PHE A 239 -28.70 2.59 6.88
CA PHE A 239 -27.50 2.97 7.61
C PHE A 239 -26.58 3.77 6.66
N GLY A 240 -26.69 5.09 6.68
CA GLY A 240 -25.66 5.99 6.17
C GLY A 240 -24.71 6.36 7.30
N GLY A 241 -23.50 5.79 7.30
CA GLY A 241 -22.42 6.12 8.23
C GLY A 241 -21.33 6.91 7.51
N ASN A 242 -21.02 8.09 8.07
CA ASN A 242 -19.76 8.82 7.88
C ASN A 242 -18.57 8.00 8.41
#